data_AF-A0A943PYV1-F1
#
_entry.id   AF-A0A943PYV1-F1
#
_cell.length_a   1.000
_cell.length_b   1.000
_cell.length_c   1.000
_cell.angle_alpha   90.00
_cell.angle_beta   90.00
_cell.angle_gamma   90.00
#
_symmetry.space_group_name_H-M   'P 1'
#
loop_
_entity.id
_entity.type
_entity.pdbx_description
1 polymer ?
#
loop_
_entity_poly.entity_id
_entity_poly.type
_entity_poly.pdbx_seq_one_letter_code
_entity_poly.pdbx_strand_id
1 'polypeptide(L)' 'MKYQRDGASLCPSCNGKMQILKSYYCPDCGDRVCEACAKKNGGLCRRCYSPLCRLS' A
#
# COMPACT_ATOMS: atom_id res chain seq x y z
N MET A 1 -6.55 3.41 -26.85
CA MET A 1 -6.77 3.43 -25.39
C MET A 1 -5.43 3.70 -24.70
N LYS A 2 -5.24 4.91 -24.15
CA LYS A 2 -4.01 5.26 -23.43
C LYS A 2 -4.04 4.55 -22.08
N TYR A 3 -3.38 3.40 -21.97
CA TYR A 3 -3.03 2.82 -20.68
C TYR A 3 -2.10 3.81 -19.98
N GLN A 4 -2.65 4.61 -19.07
CA GLN A 4 -1.86 5.50 -18.22
C GLN A 4 -0.98 4.60 -17.34
N ARG A 5 0.27 4.43 -17.79
CA ARG A 5 1.38 3.72 -17.14
C ARG A 5 1.98 4.54 -16.00
N ASP A 6 1.18 5.34 -15.33
CA ASP A 6 1.56 6.02 -14.10
C ASP A 6 0.82 5.28 -12.99
N GLY A 7 1.42 4.21 -12.50
CA GLY A 7 0.94 3.36 -11.39
C GLY A 7 0.92 4.10 -10.05
N ALA A 8 0.33 5.30 -10.04
CA ALA A 8 0.02 6.11 -8.89
C ALA A 8 -1.39 5.75 -8.41
N SER A 9 -1.48 4.79 -7.50
CA SER A 9 -2.71 4.56 -6.74
C SER A 9 -2.79 5.53 -5.57
N LEU A 10 -3.98 5.80 -5.05
CA LEU A 10 -4.11 6.53 -3.79
C LEU A 10 -4.00 5.54 -2.62
N CYS A 11 -3.27 5.91 -1.58
CA CYS A 11 -3.24 5.14 -0.35
C CYS A 11 -4.61 5.26 0.33
N PRO A 12 -5.31 4.15 0.64
CA PRO A 12 -6.61 4.18 1.30
C PRO A 12 -6.54 4.76 2.72
N SER A 13 -5.33 4.85 3.30
CA SER A 13 -5.16 5.35 4.67
C SER A 13 -4.92 6.85 4.78
N CYS A 14 -4.30 7.48 3.80
CA CYS A 14 -3.98 8.92 3.84
C CYS A 14 -4.46 9.67 2.61
N ASN A 15 -5.09 8.98 1.66
CA ASN A 15 -5.49 9.48 0.36
C ASN A 15 -4.35 10.13 -0.46
N GLY A 16 -3.10 9.91 -0.06
CA GLY A 16 -1.90 10.41 -0.73
C GLY A 16 -1.52 9.54 -1.92
N LYS A 17 -0.81 10.13 -2.89
CA LYS A 17 -0.26 9.40 -4.04
C LYS A 17 0.72 8.32 -3.58
N MET A 18 0.53 7.10 -4.06
CA MET A 18 1.30 5.91 -3.76
C MET A 18 1.78 5.26 -5.05
N GLN A 19 3.07 4.97 -5.14
CA GLN A 19 3.60 4.13 -6.22
C GLN A 19 3.32 2.66 -5.91
N ILE A 20 2.64 1.94 -6.80
CA ILE A 20 2.30 0.52 -6.59
C ILE A 20 3.56 -0.33 -6.35
N LEU A 21 4.63 -0.11 -7.12
CA LEU A 21 5.90 -0.82 -7.01
C LEU A 21 6.69 -0.55 -5.71
N LYS A 22 6.28 0.45 -4.92
CA LYS A 22 6.89 0.76 -3.61
C LYS A 22 5.87 0.63 -2.48
N SER A 23 4.72 0.03 -2.77
CA SER A 23 3.65 -0.12 -1.81
C SER A 23 3.82 -1.38 -0.98
N TYR A 24 3.15 -1.38 0.16
CA TYR A 24 3.03 -2.51 1.05
C TYR A 24 1.65 -3.11 0.87
N TYR A 25 1.55 -4.43 0.83
CA TYR A 25 0.29 -5.14 0.75
C TYR A 25 0.15 -6.11 1.92
N CYS A 26 -1.10 -6.31 2.35
CA CYS A 26 -1.44 -7.33 3.33
C CYS A 26 -1.77 -8.63 2.58
N PRO A 27 -1.07 -9.75 2.85
CA PRO A 27 -1.38 -11.02 2.20
C PRO A 27 -2.74 -11.60 2.64
N ASP A 28 -3.20 -11.31 3.86
CA ASP A 28 -4.43 -11.88 4.40
C ASP A 28 -5.71 -11.22 3.86
N CYS A 29 -5.71 -9.88 3.69
CA CYS A 29 -6.89 -9.14 3.25
C CYS A 29 -6.74 -8.40 1.93
N GLY A 30 -5.55 -8.44 1.32
CA GLY A 30 -5.26 -7.78 0.05
C GLY A 30 -5.17 -6.24 0.13
N ASP A 31 -5.28 -5.65 1.32
CA ASP A 31 -5.19 -4.21 1.52
C ASP A 31 -3.81 -3.70 1.11
N ARG A 32 -3.73 -2.51 0.49
CA ARG A 32 -2.47 -1.91 0.06
C ARG A 32 -2.31 -0.52 0.62
N VAL A 33 -1.14 -0.24 1.17
CA VAL A 33 -0.82 1.04 1.80
C VAL A 33 0.53 1.57 1.32
N CYS A 34 0.70 2.88 1.36
CA CYS A 34 1.98 3.49 1.04
C CYS A 34 3.01 3.19 2.14
N GLU A 35 4.30 3.30 1.79
CA GLU A 35 5.39 3.09 2.73
C GLU A 35 5.27 3.95 4.00
N ALA A 36 4.85 5.20 3.87
CA ALA A 36 4.67 6.09 5.02
C ALA A 36 3.60 5.57 5.99
N CYS A 37 2.47 5.09 5.48
CA CYS A 37 1.41 4.50 6.30
C CYS A 37 1.82 3.15 6.89
N ALA A 38 2.54 2.32 6.12
CA ALA A 38 3.08 1.06 6.63
C ALA A 38 4.03 1.32 7.81
N LYS A 39 5.00 2.22 7.66
CA LYS A 39 5.94 2.62 8.73
C LYS A 39 5.22 3.22 9.93
N LYS A 40 4.25 4.11 9.71
CA LYS A 40 3.45 4.73 10.78
C LYS A 40 2.69 3.68 11.59
N ASN A 41 2.25 2.59 10.95
CA ASN A 41 1.55 1.48 11.61
C ASN A 41 2.48 0.33 12.04
N GLY A 42 3.80 0.57 12.12
CA GLY A 42 4.77 -0.44 12.56
C GLY A 42 4.96 -1.63 11.61
N GLY A 43 4.60 -1.47 10.33
CA GLY A 43 4.64 -2.55 9.34
C GLY A 43 3.46 -3.52 9.43
N LEU A 44 2.41 -3.19 10.17
CA LEU A 44 1.22 -4.03 10.30
C LEU A 44 0.05 -3.50 9.45
N CYS A 45 -0.81 -4.40 9.03
CA CYS A 45 -2.07 -4.06 8.38
C CYS A 45 -3.02 -3.43 9.40
N ARG A 46 -3.63 -2.30 9.03
CA ARG A 46 -4.61 -1.61 9.90
C ARG A 46 -5.92 -2.36 10.11
N ARG A 47 -6.22 -3.36 9.28
CA ARG A 47 -7.47 -4.14 9.34
C ARG A 47 -7.28 -5.46 10.07
N CYS A 48 -6.22 -6.18 9.71
CA CYS A 48 -6.00 -7.55 10.15
C CYS A 48 -4.88 -7.67 11.19
N TYR A 49 -4.11 -6.59 11.41
CA TYR A 49 -2.91 -6.59 12.25
C TYR A 49 -1.81 -7.57 11.81
N SER A 50 -1.98 -8.24 10.66
CA SER A 50 -0.96 -9.03 10.01
C SER A 50 0.22 -8.19 9.52
N PRO A 51 1.44 -8.75 9.47
CA PRO A 51 2.59 -8.08 8.87
C PRO A 51 2.35 -7.76 7.39
N LEU A 52 2.69 -6.54 6.99
CA LEU A 52 2.63 -6.10 5.61
C LEU A 52 3.86 -6.58 4.85
N CYS A 53 3.65 -7.08 3.64
CA CYS A 53 4.69 -7.45 2.72
C CYS A 53 4.99 -6.31 1.76
N ARG A 54 6.27 -6.06 1.47
CA ARG A 54 6.67 -5.09 0.45
C ARG A 54 6.55 -5.75 -0.93
N LEU A 55 5.91 -5.04 -1.86
CA LEU A 55 5.86 -5.43 -3.26
C LEU A 55 7.20 -5.03 -3.91
N SER A 56 8.27 -5.78 -3.63
CA SER A 56 9.63 -5.58 -4.15
C SER A 56 9.89 -6.46 -5.36
#